data_AF-A0A9D7T167-F1
#
_entry.id   AF-A0A9D7T167-F1
#
_cell.length_a   1.000
_cell.length_b   1.000
_cell.length_c   1.000
_cell.angle_alpha   90.00
_cell.angle_beta   90.00
_cell.angle_gamma   90.00
#
_symmetry.space_group_name_H-M   'P 1'
#
loop_
_entity.id
_entity.type
_entity.pdbx_description
1 polymer ?
#
loop_
_entity_poly.entity_id
_entity_poly.type
_entity_poly.pdbx_seq_one_letter_code
_entity_poly.pdbx_strand_id
1 'polypeptide(L)'
;MSNGNDSRFENVYSKKVKAGSRRTYFFDVRKTRGEDFYITLTESTKKHNSDTYERHKIFLYKEDFNRFLTSLQEVVEHVKVDLMPNYDYEEFDRKQAEWEANSQNNPPEHNEPTDGEEIAW
;
A
#
# COMPACT_ATOMS: atom_id res chain seq x y z
N MET A 1 11.45 -6.12 -21.77
CA MET A 1 12.00 -7.30 -21.07
C MET A 1 11.28 -7.43 -19.74
N SER A 2 10.21 -8.22 -19.72
CA SER A 2 9.48 -8.57 -18.51
C SER A 2 10.39 -9.37 -17.59
N ASN A 3 10.60 -8.87 -16.37
CA ASN A 3 11.24 -9.66 -15.31
C ASN A 3 10.22 -10.70 -14.82
N GLY A 4 10.06 -11.77 -15.59
CA GLY A 4 9.26 -12.95 -15.31
C GLY A 4 9.82 -13.78 -14.16
N ASN A 5 9.95 -13.19 -12.97
CA ASN A 5 10.42 -13.90 -11.79
C ASN A 5 9.61 -13.63 -10.51
N ASP A 6 8.62 -12.73 -10.52
CA ASP A 6 7.73 -12.51 -9.37
C ASP A 6 6.60 -13.56 -9.26
N SER A 7 6.35 -14.34 -10.32
CA SER A 7 5.32 -15.41 -10.32
C SER A 7 5.63 -16.58 -9.37
N ARG A 8 6.88 -16.75 -8.91
CA ARG A 8 7.26 -17.88 -8.04
C ARG A 8 6.94 -17.69 -6.56
N PHE A 9 6.50 -16.50 -6.16
CA PHE A 9 6.13 -16.19 -4.78
C PHE A 9 4.85 -15.34 -4.79
N GLU A 10 3.79 -15.94 -5.33
CA GLU A 10 2.45 -15.39 -5.29
C GLU A 10 2.08 -15.07 -3.83
N ASN A 11 1.51 -13.88 -3.63
CA ASN A 11 1.13 -13.43 -2.30
C ASN A 11 -0.02 -14.30 -1.80
N VAL A 12 0.12 -14.88 -0.61
CA VAL A 12 -0.91 -15.70 0.04
C VAL A 12 -2.13 -14.85 0.38
N TYR A 13 -1.87 -13.59 0.71
CA TYR A 13 -2.86 -12.56 0.94
C TYR A 13 -2.23 -11.20 0.60
N SER A 14 -3.03 -10.28 0.08
CA SER A 14 -2.59 -8.90 -0.19
C SER A 14 -3.69 -7.93 0.21
N LYS A 15 -3.30 -6.84 0.87
CA LYS A 15 -4.16 -5.68 1.11
C LYS A 15 -3.49 -4.43 0.58
N LYS A 16 -4.21 -3.70 -0.25
CA LYS A 16 -3.79 -2.42 -0.83
C LYS A 16 -4.51 -1.27 -0.13
N VAL A 17 -3.78 -0.22 0.23
CA VAL A 17 -4.33 1.01 0.81
C VAL A 17 -3.84 2.19 -0.01
N LYS A 18 -4.75 2.88 -0.71
CA LYS A 18 -4.42 4.15 -1.38
C LYS A 18 -4.41 5.26 -0.33
N ALA A 19 -3.40 6.12 -0.38
CA ALA A 19 -3.27 7.26 0.51
C ALA A 19 -3.08 8.53 -0.33
N GLY A 20 -4.19 9.19 -0.63
CA GLY A 20 -4.24 10.26 -1.61
C GLY A 20 -3.86 9.81 -3.03
N SER A 21 -3.47 10.76 -3.88
CA SER A 21 -3.22 10.50 -5.30
C SER A 21 -1.82 9.98 -5.63
N ARG A 22 -0.88 10.03 -4.66
CA ARG A 22 0.55 9.82 -4.94
C ARG A 22 1.18 8.68 -4.16
N ARG A 23 0.51 8.12 -3.14
CA ARG A 23 1.06 7.09 -2.27
C ARG A 23 0.13 5.90 -2.20
N THR A 24 0.70 4.71 -2.23
CA THR A 24 -0.03 3.45 -2.05
C THR A 24 0.77 2.55 -1.15
N TYR A 25 0.13 2.01 -0.12
CA TYR A 25 0.71 0.99 0.74
C TYR A 25 0.21 -0.40 0.31
N PHE A 26 1.11 -1.37 0.32
CA PHE A 26 0.83 -2.78 0.07
C PHE A 26 1.25 -3.59 1.28
N PHE A 27 0.33 -4.40 1.80
CA PHE A 27 0.52 -5.31 2.91
C PHE A 27 0.36 -6.73 2.37
N ASP A 28 1.47 -7.38 2.07
CA ASP A 28 1.46 -8.71 1.45
C ASP A 28 1.92 -9.77 2.45
N VAL A 29 1.19 -10.87 2.55
CA VAL A 29 1.62 -12.09 3.23
C VAL A 29 2.26 -13.01 2.21
N ARG A 30 3.50 -13.40 2.46
CA ARG A 30 4.29 -14.23 1.54
C ARG A 30 4.78 -15.48 2.26
N LYS A 31 4.93 -16.54 1.49
CA LYS A 31 5.43 -17.83 1.97
C LYS A 31 6.91 -17.99 1.61
N THR A 32 7.71 -18.45 2.56
CA THR A 32 9.12 -18.82 2.33
C THR A 32 9.21 -20.22 1.73
N ARG A 33 10.41 -20.61 1.28
CA ARG A 33 10.67 -21.99 0.85
C ARG A 33 10.55 -23.02 1.98
N GLY A 34 10.70 -22.59 3.23
CA GLY A 34 10.56 -23.43 4.42
C GLY A 34 9.11 -23.54 4.90
N GLU A 35 8.14 -23.17 4.07
CA GLU A 35 6.70 -23.20 4.38
C GLU A 35 6.25 -22.22 5.49
N ASP A 36 7.13 -21.32 5.91
CA ASP A 36 6.83 -20.23 6.85
C ASP A 36 6.26 -18.98 6.19
N PHE A 37 5.61 -18.11 6.96
CA PHE A 37 5.03 -16.85 6.47
C PHE A 37 5.76 -15.62 7.00
N TYR A 38 5.84 -14.58 6.16
CA TYR A 38 6.33 -13.25 6.51
C TYR A 38 5.49 -12.18 5.81
N ILE A 39 5.56 -10.95 6.31
CA ILE A 39 4.85 -9.80 5.75
C ILE A 39 5.84 -8.93 4.98
N THR A 40 5.44 -8.43 3.81
CA THR A 40 6.10 -7.28 3.19
C THR A 40 5.19 -6.06 3.22
N LEU A 41 5.70 -4.98 3.81
CA LEU A 41 5.07 -3.66 3.84
C LEU A 41 5.77 -2.83 2.75
N THR A 42 5.05 -2.50 1.68
CA THR A 42 5.62 -1.67 0.60
C THR A 42 4.89 -0.35 0.53
N GLU A 43 5.62 0.74 0.68
CA GLU A 43 5.15 2.05 0.24
C GLU A 43 5.58 2.27 -1.21
N SER A 44 4.63 2.59 -2.09
CA SER A 44 4.92 3.09 -3.43
C SER A 44 4.50 4.55 -3.54
N THR A 45 5.46 5.42 -3.86
CA THR A 45 5.26 6.87 -4.00
C THR A 45 5.55 7.32 -5.43
N LYS A 46 4.59 8.00 -6.07
CA LYS A 46 4.77 8.62 -7.39
C LYS A 46 5.70 9.83 -7.26
N LYS A 47 6.76 9.92 -8.06
CA LYS A 47 7.71 11.04 -8.08
C LYS A 47 7.08 12.30 -8.69
N HIS A 48 7.59 13.48 -8.33
CA HIS A 48 7.00 14.76 -8.78
C HIS A 48 7.30 14.97 -10.26
N ASN A 49 6.27 15.27 -11.05
CA ASN A 49 6.35 15.47 -12.51
C ASN A 49 6.99 14.30 -13.27
N SER A 50 6.83 13.07 -12.77
CA SER A 50 7.19 11.87 -13.53
C SER A 50 6.16 10.77 -13.31
N ASP A 51 6.04 9.87 -14.27
CA ASP A 51 5.28 8.63 -14.15
C ASP A 51 6.07 7.49 -13.50
N THR A 52 7.17 7.84 -12.82
CA THR A 52 8.01 6.89 -12.10
C THR A 52 7.54 6.77 -10.65
N TYR A 53 7.62 5.54 -10.13
CA TYR A 53 7.30 5.23 -8.75
C TYR A 53 8.57 4.83 -7.99
N GLU A 54 8.71 5.36 -6.78
CA GLU A 54 9.67 4.90 -5.80
C GLU A 54 9.00 3.89 -4.87
N ARG A 55 9.73 2.83 -4.48
CA ARG A 55 9.22 1.80 -3.59
C ARG A 55 10.13 1.62 -2.38
N HIS A 56 9.59 1.82 -1.19
CA HIS A 56 10.24 1.46 0.07
C HIS A 56 9.59 0.19 0.59
N LYS A 57 10.40 -0.84 0.88
CA LYS A 57 9.91 -2.16 1.29
C LYS A 57 10.54 -2.56 2.61
N ILE A 58 9.69 -2.99 3.54
CA ILE A 58 10.08 -3.58 4.82
C ILE A 58 9.66 -5.05 4.81
N PHE A 59 10.54 -5.92 5.28
CA PHE A 59 10.25 -7.34 5.53
C PHE A 59 10.07 -7.52 7.04
N LEU A 60 8.94 -8.12 7.43
CA LEU A 60 8.61 -8.38 8.81
C LEU A 60 8.39 -9.88 8.99
N TYR A 61 9.13 -10.50 9.91
CA TYR A 61 9.09 -11.93 10.18
C TYR A 61 8.29 -12.23 11.45
N LYS A 62 7.80 -13.47 11.56
CA LYS A 62 6.83 -13.90 12.60
C LYS A 62 7.31 -13.67 14.02
N GLU A 63 8.62 -13.80 14.27
CA GLU A 63 9.26 -13.57 15.55
C GLU A 63 9.14 -12.12 16.06
N ASP A 64 8.92 -11.17 15.15
CA ASP A 64 8.88 -9.74 15.46
C ASP A 64 7.46 -9.16 15.45
N PHE A 65 6.44 -9.90 15.00
CA PHE A 65 5.08 -9.39 14.78
C PHE A 65 4.52 -8.65 15.99
N ASN A 66 4.57 -9.27 17.17
CA ASN A 66 3.97 -8.70 18.37
C ASN A 66 4.70 -7.44 18.83
N ARG A 67 6.04 -7.46 18.83
CA ARG A 67 6.85 -6.30 19.25
C ARG A 67 6.67 -5.14 18.28
N PHE A 68 6.72 -5.41 16.98
CA PHE A 68 6.54 -4.39 15.95
C PHE A 68 5.13 -3.77 16.00
N LEU A 69 4.08 -4.60 16.08
CA LEU A 69 2.70 -4.11 16.12
C LEU A 69 2.43 -3.28 17.37
N THR A 70 2.88 -3.75 18.53
CA THR A 70 2.73 -3.04 19.81
C THR A 70 3.40 -1.66 19.73
N SER A 71 4.68 -1.59 19.34
CA SER A 71 5.39 -0.31 19.23
C SER A 71 4.78 0.61 18.18
N LEU A 72 4.30 0.08 17.06
CA LEU A 72 3.62 0.89 16.04
C LEU A 72 2.32 1.49 16.59
N GLN A 73 1.53 0.69 17.31
CA GLN A 73 0.29 1.16 17.96
C GLN A 73 0.58 2.21 19.02
N GLU A 74 1.57 1.99 19.89
CA GLU A 74 1.96 2.95 20.94
C GLU A 74 2.37 4.30 20.36
N VAL A 75 3.18 4.31 19.29
CA VAL A 75 3.62 5.57 18.66
C VAL A 75 2.45 6.29 17.98
N VAL A 76 1.54 5.55 17.33
CA VAL A 76 0.33 6.14 16.73
C VAL A 76 -0.57 6.72 17.82
N GLU A 77 -0.79 5.99 18.91
CA GLU A 77 -1.63 6.43 20.02
C GLU A 77 -1.07 7.69 20.69
N HIS A 78 0.25 7.73 20.91
CA HIS A 78 0.92 8.92 21.46
C HIS A 78 0.68 10.17 20.60
N VAL A 79 0.71 10.03 19.26
CA VAL A 79 0.38 11.14 18.36
C VAL A 79 -1.09 11.56 18.53
N LYS A 80 -2.01 10.59 18.54
CA LYS A 80 -3.46 10.87 18.57
C LYS A 80 -3.93 11.45 19.91
N VAL A 81 -3.36 11.00 21.03
CA VAL A 81 -3.82 11.38 22.37
C VAL A 81 -3.02 12.55 22.93
N ASP A 82 -1.70 12.51 22.82
CA ASP A 82 -0.84 13.48 23.52
C ASP A 82 -0.45 14.67 22.64
N LEU A 83 -0.12 14.42 21.36
CA LEU A 83 0.40 15.48 20.49
C LEU A 83 -0.70 16.21 19.72
N MET A 84 -1.75 15.51 19.28
CA MET A 84 -2.81 16.04 18.42
C MET A 84 -4.22 15.55 18.83
N PRO A 85 -4.65 15.73 20.09
CA PRO A 85 -5.92 15.21 20.62
C PRO A 85 -7.18 15.73 19.94
N ASN A 86 -7.13 16.95 19.39
CA ASN A 86 -8.30 17.60 18.79
C ASN A 86 -8.36 17.46 17.27
N TYR A 87 -7.47 16.67 16.68
CA TYR A 87 -7.45 16.46 15.22
C TYR A 87 -8.49 15.41 14.82
N ASP A 88 -9.30 15.71 13.80
CA ASP A 88 -10.28 14.76 13.28
C ASP A 88 -9.61 13.77 12.33
N TYR A 89 -9.10 12.67 12.88
CA TYR A 89 -8.49 11.60 12.09
C TYR A 89 -9.49 10.84 11.21
N GLU A 90 -10.77 10.83 11.59
CA GLU A 90 -11.83 10.17 10.82
C GLU A 90 -12.18 10.94 9.55
N GLU A 91 -11.83 12.22 9.46
CA GLU A 91 -11.99 13.02 8.24
C GLU A 91 -11.34 12.35 7.03
N PHE A 92 -10.16 11.77 7.22
CA PHE A 92 -9.45 11.08 6.14
C PHE A 92 -10.12 9.77 5.72
N ASP A 93 -10.62 9.01 6.69
CA ASP A 93 -11.35 7.76 6.41
C ASP A 93 -12.64 8.05 5.64
N ARG A 94 -13.37 9.10 6.01
CA ARG A 94 -14.57 9.54 5.29
C ARG A 94 -14.25 9.99 3.87
N LYS A 95 -13.23 10.84 3.68
CA LYS A 95 -12.80 11.27 2.34
C LYS A 95 -12.36 10.11 1.46
N GLN A 96 -11.69 9.11 2.03
CA GLN A 96 -11.29 7.93 1.30
C GLN A 96 -12.51 7.09 0.88
N ALA A 97 -13.45 6.85 1.80
CA ALA A 97 -14.68 6.11 1.50
C ALA A 97 -15.52 6.81 0.40
N GLU A 98 -15.64 8.14 0.47
CA GLU A 98 -16.31 8.94 -0.57
C GLU A 98 -15.61 8.84 -1.93
N TRP A 99 -14.27 8.92 -1.95
CA TRP A 99 -13.50 8.77 -3.18
C TRP A 99 -13.63 7.37 -3.80
N GLU A 100 -13.60 6.32 -2.97
CA GLU A 100 -13.80 4.93 -3.39
C GLU A 100 -15.21 4.72 -3.96
N ALA A 101 -16.24 5.25 -3.30
CA ALA A 101 -17.63 5.19 -3.77
C ALA A 101 -17.83 5.94 -5.11
N ASN A 102 -17.24 7.13 -5.26
CA ASN A 102 -17.33 7.90 -6.51
C ASN A 102 -16.57 7.25 -7.66
N SER A 103 -15.40 6.65 -7.40
CA SER A 103 -14.61 5.94 -8.42
C SER A 103 -15.30 4.69 -8.96
N GLN A 104 -16.21 4.08 -8.19
CA GLN A 104 -17.03 2.95 -8.64
C GLN A 104 -18.23 3.37 -9.48
N ASN A 105 -18.80 4.56 -9.23
CA ASN A 105 -19.96 5.07 -9.95
C ASN A 105 -19.60 5.85 -11.22
N ASN A 106 -18.41 6.42 -11.30
CA ASN A 106 -17.91 7.12 -12.48
C ASN A 106 -16.44 6.71 -12.71
N PRO A 107 -16.19 5.59 -13.42
CA PRO A 107 -14.82 5.17 -13.69
C PRO A 107 -14.12 6.30 -14.46
N PRO A 108 -12.84 6.61 -14.14
CA PRO A 108 -12.10 7.59 -14.92
C PRO A 108 -12.13 7.17 -16.39
N GLU A 109 -12.61 8.07 -17.25
CA GLU A 109 -12.60 7.90 -18.70
C GLU A 109 -11.16 7.53 -19.10
N HIS A 110 -11.01 6.31 -19.61
CA HIS A 110 -9.76 5.87 -20.23
C HIS A 110 -9.52 6.78 -21.44
N ASN A 111 -8.61 7.75 -21.30
CA ASN A 111 -7.83 8.17 -22.46
C ASN A 111 -6.87 7.02 -22.76
N GLU A 112 -7.36 6.03 -23.52
CA GLU A 112 -6.49 5.04 -24.14
C GLU A 112 -5.51 5.77 -25.07
N PRO A 113 -4.19 5.66 -24.84
CA PRO A 113 -3.25 5.90 -25.93
C PRO A 113 -3.48 4.78 -26.93
N THR A 114 -3.89 5.16 -28.14
CA THR A 114 -4.14 4.27 -29.28
C THR A 114 -2.97 3.30 -29.49
N ASP A 115 -3.31 2.00 -29.57
CA ASP A 115 -2.48 0.84 -29.94
C ASP A 115 -1.02 1.14 -30.31
N GLY A 116 -0.11 0.96 -29.34
CA GLY A 116 1.33 1.01 -29.62
C GLY A 116 2.26 0.89 -28.42
N GLU A 117 1.81 1.18 -27.19
CA GLU A 117 2.67 1.12 -26.00
C GLU A 117 2.17 0.03 -25.03
N GLU A 118 2.80 -1.13 -25.15
CA GLU A 118 2.58 -2.34 -24.35
C GLU A 118 2.86 -2.05 -22.86
N ILE A 119 1.80 -1.82 -22.09
CA ILE A 119 1.87 -1.57 -20.64
C ILE A 119 2.20 -2.90 -19.95
N ALA A 120 3.50 -3.11 -19.72
CA ALA A 120 4.00 -4.26 -18.97
C ALA A 120 3.61 -4.14 -17.49
N TRP A 121 2.72 -5.04 -17.05
CA TRP A 121 2.42 -5.30 -15.63
C TRP A 121 3.67 -5.75 -14.86
#